data_AF-A0A1I4AA08-F1
#
_entry.id   AF-A0A1I4AA08-F1
#
_cell.length_a   1.000
_cell.length_b   1.000
_cell.length_c   1.000
_cell.angle_alpha   90.00
_cell.angle_beta   90.00
_cell.angle_gamma   90.00
#
_symmetry.space_group_name_H-M   'P 1'
#
loop_
_entity.id
_entity.type
_entity.pdbx_description
1 polymer ?
#
loop_
_entity_poly.entity_id
_entity_poly.type
_entity_poly.pdbx_seq_one_letter_code
_entity_poly.pdbx_strand_id
1 'polypeptide(L)'
;MKTVFDIPTRGTGLYEFTPDVARWLAESDAQDGLLTLFVRHTSCSLLIQENADPDVQRDLREFFHRLVPPTSDPAMSYLVHSYEGPDDMPAHIKAAMMPVSLSIPVQAGRMMLGTWQGIYLFEHRTAPHVRHVVAAMTGSAG
;
A
#
# COMPACT_ATOMS: atom_id res chain seq x y z
N MET A 1 18.81 -8.31 3.08
CA MET A 1 17.81 -9.39 3.36
C MET A 1 16.51 -9.11 2.60
N LYS A 2 15.68 -10.14 2.35
CA LYS A 2 14.40 -9.98 1.62
C LYS A 2 13.31 -10.89 2.20
N THR A 3 12.06 -10.44 2.15
CA THR A 3 10.86 -11.25 2.45
C THR A 3 9.68 -10.81 1.58
N VAL A 4 8.57 -11.54 1.65
CA VAL A 4 7.28 -11.17 1.05
C VAL A 4 6.23 -11.15 2.15
N PHE A 5 5.46 -10.06 2.22
CA PHE A 5 4.27 -9.96 3.05
C PHE A 5 3.02 -10.25 2.21
N ASP A 6 2.17 -11.13 2.74
CA ASP A 6 0.86 -11.44 2.18
C ASP A 6 -0.19 -10.62 2.92
N ILE A 7 -0.83 -9.69 2.23
CA ILE A 7 -1.80 -8.75 2.79
C ILE A 7 -3.20 -9.13 2.31
N PRO A 8 -4.02 -9.82 3.13
CA PRO A 8 -5.39 -10.14 2.77
C PRO A 8 -6.27 -8.89 2.85
N THR A 9 -7.00 -8.61 1.77
CA THR A 9 -7.93 -7.50 1.67
C THR A 9 -9.36 -8.02 1.56
N ARG A 10 -10.34 -7.23 2.04
CA ARG A 10 -11.77 -7.55 2.05
C ARG A 10 -12.61 -6.58 1.21
N GLY A 11 -11.94 -5.77 0.40
CA GLY A 11 -12.51 -4.70 -0.41
C GLY A 11 -11.74 -3.39 -0.25
N THR A 12 -12.22 -2.33 -0.89
CA THR A 12 -11.53 -1.05 -0.95
C THR A 12 -11.23 -0.49 0.44
N GLY A 13 -9.98 -0.12 0.70
CA GLY A 13 -9.58 0.41 2.00
C GLY A 13 -8.09 0.42 2.21
N LEU A 14 -7.69 0.99 3.34
CA LEU A 14 -6.31 1.03 3.80
C LEU A 14 -6.07 -0.13 4.77
N TYR A 15 -5.09 -0.97 4.45
CA TYR A 15 -4.70 -2.15 5.22
C TYR A 15 -3.33 -1.89 5.83
N GLU A 16 -3.32 -1.64 7.12
CA GLU A 16 -2.12 -1.34 7.91
C GLU A 16 -1.28 -2.60 8.10
N PHE A 17 0.04 -2.52 7.89
CA PHE A 17 0.95 -3.65 8.10
C PHE A 17 2.33 -3.24 8.66
N THR A 18 2.42 -2.07 9.30
CA THR A 18 3.66 -1.60 9.95
C THR A 18 4.17 -2.58 11.01
N PRO A 19 3.32 -3.19 11.88
CA PRO A 19 3.79 -4.14 12.88
C PRO A 19 4.48 -5.37 12.29
N ASP A 20 4.02 -5.85 11.13
CA ASP A 20 4.61 -7.00 10.46
C ASP A 20 5.99 -6.67 9.88
N VAL A 21 6.14 -5.48 9.31
CA VAL A 21 7.43 -4.97 8.84
C VAL A 21 8.40 -4.78 10.02
N ALA A 22 7.94 -4.17 11.12
CA ALA A 22 8.76 -3.96 12.31
C ALA A 22 9.22 -5.29 12.94
N ARG A 23 8.31 -6.27 13.02
CA ARG A 23 8.63 -7.63 13.51
C ARG A 23 9.70 -8.29 12.65
N TRP A 24 9.54 -8.25 11.33
CA TRP A 24 10.51 -8.84 10.42
C TRP A 24 11.91 -8.19 10.53
N LEU A 25 11.98 -6.86 10.67
CA LEU A 25 13.26 -6.17 10.89
C LEU A 25 13.94 -6.63 12.18
N ALA A 26 13.18 -6.79 13.27
CA ALA A 26 13.70 -7.25 14.56
C ALA A 26 14.15 -8.72 14.50
N GLU A 27 13.36 -9.61 13.91
CA GLU A 27 13.69 -11.04 13.77
C GLU A 27 14.91 -11.28 12.88
N SER A 28 15.20 -10.34 11.98
CA SER A 28 16.32 -10.44 11.04
C SER A 28 17.58 -9.68 11.52
N ASP A 29 17.58 -9.19 12.76
CA ASP A 29 18.66 -8.40 13.37
C ASP A 29 19.16 -7.26 12.47
N ALA A 30 18.21 -6.56 11.83
CA ALA A 30 18.50 -5.47 10.92
C ALA A 30 19.22 -4.33 11.65
N GLN A 31 20.23 -3.74 11.02
CA GLN A 31 20.95 -2.56 11.53
C GLN A 31 20.57 -1.33 10.70
N ASP A 32 21.51 -0.41 10.50
CA ASP A 32 21.30 0.81 9.72
C ASP A 32 21.22 0.53 8.21
N GLY A 33 20.30 1.21 7.53
CA GLY A 33 20.16 1.09 6.08
C GLY A 33 18.86 1.63 5.53
N LEU A 34 18.46 1.07 4.39
CA LEU A 34 17.26 1.42 3.64
C LEU A 34 16.37 0.19 3.45
N LEU A 35 15.14 0.30 3.93
CA LEU A 35 14.06 -0.63 3.62
C LEU A 35 13.33 -0.16 2.37
N THR A 36 13.25 -1.03 1.37
CA THR A 36 12.36 -0.87 0.22
C THR A 36 11.17 -1.82 0.33
N LEU A 37 9.97 -1.30 0.20
CA LEU A 37 8.73 -2.06 0.08
C LEU A 37 8.17 -1.87 -1.34
N PHE A 38 7.89 -2.95 -2.05
CA PHE A 38 7.38 -2.91 -3.43
C PHE A 38 6.18 -3.83 -3.58
N VAL A 39 5.03 -3.28 -3.98
CA VAL A 39 3.83 -4.09 -4.22
C VAL A 39 3.86 -4.68 -5.63
N ARG A 40 3.69 -6.00 -5.74
CA ARG A 40 3.71 -6.74 -7.02
C ARG A 40 2.33 -6.79 -7.67
N HIS A 41 1.62 -5.67 -7.70
CA HIS A 41 0.25 -5.56 -8.20
C HIS A 41 0.04 -4.19 -8.84
N THR A 42 -0.88 -4.10 -9.80
CA THR A 42 -1.16 -2.88 -10.57
C THR A 42 -2.53 -2.28 -10.26
N SER A 43 -3.25 -2.84 -9.28
CA SER A 43 -4.61 -2.42 -8.86
C SER A 43 -4.70 -2.12 -7.35
N CYS A 44 -3.56 -1.92 -6.69
CA CYS A 44 -3.44 -1.42 -5.32
C CYS A 44 -2.14 -0.61 -5.19
N SER A 45 -2.00 0.15 -4.11
CA SER A 45 -0.85 1.04 -3.88
C SER A 45 -0.25 0.83 -2.49
N LEU A 46 0.92 1.41 -2.27
CA LEU A 46 1.55 1.58 -0.97
C LEU A 46 1.57 3.06 -0.58
N LEU A 47 1.34 3.35 0.69
CA LEU A 47 1.40 4.71 1.21
C LEU A 47 1.85 4.73 2.67
N ILE A 48 2.42 5.87 3.07
CA ILE A 48 2.68 6.20 4.48
C ILE A 48 1.71 7.32 4.84
N GLN A 49 0.82 7.07 5.80
CA GLN A 49 -0.18 8.05 6.26
C GLN A 49 -0.46 7.90 7.75
N GLU A 50 -1.32 8.78 8.26
CA GLU A 50 -1.75 8.77 9.65
C GLU A 50 -2.37 7.44 10.07
N ASN A 51 -1.88 6.87 11.18
CA ASN A 51 -2.36 5.62 11.76
C ASN A 51 -3.10 5.75 13.10
N ALA A 52 -3.39 6.98 13.52
CA ALA A 52 -4.08 7.27 14.77
C ALA A 52 -5.57 7.52 14.58
N ASP A 53 -5.95 8.31 13.58
CA ASP A 53 -7.35 8.67 13.32
C ASP A 53 -7.97 7.83 12.18
N PRO A 54 -9.00 7.00 12.44
CA PRO A 54 -9.71 6.26 11.39
C PRO A 54 -10.42 7.17 10.36
N ASP A 55 -10.71 8.42 10.69
CA ASP A 55 -11.33 9.37 9.77
C ASP A 55 -10.41 9.71 8.59
N VAL A 56 -9.08 9.73 8.79
CA VAL A 56 -8.11 9.92 7.71
C VAL A 56 -8.20 8.81 6.67
N GLN A 57 -8.34 7.55 7.12
CA GLN A 57 -8.50 6.40 6.22
C GLN A 57 -9.82 6.47 5.46
N ARG A 58 -10.91 6.85 6.14
CA ARG A 58 -12.22 7.06 5.51
C ARG A 58 -12.13 8.13 4.44
N ASP A 59 -11.59 9.29 4.77
CA ASP A 59 -11.58 10.45 3.87
C ASP A 59 -10.65 10.23 2.67
N LEU A 60 -9.51 9.56 2.84
CA LEU A 60 -8.67 9.12 1.71
C LEU A 60 -9.44 8.17 0.77
N ARG A 61 -10.15 7.19 1.34
CA ARG A 61 -10.97 6.26 0.55
C ARG A 61 -12.07 6.98 -0.23
N GLU A 62 -12.81 7.88 0.41
CA GLU A 62 -13.87 8.65 -0.24
C GLU A 62 -13.32 9.63 -1.29
N PHE A 63 -12.20 10.30 -0.99
CA PHE A 63 -11.55 11.22 -1.93
C PHE A 63 -11.16 10.51 -3.22
N PHE A 64 -10.47 9.35 -3.12
CA PHE A 64 -10.08 8.59 -4.30
C PHE A 64 -11.27 7.91 -5.00
N HIS A 65 -12.33 7.53 -4.27
CA HIS A 65 -13.57 7.07 -4.88
C HIS A 65 -14.23 8.16 -5.74
N ARG A 66 -14.28 9.40 -5.24
CA ARG A 66 -14.79 10.55 -5.99
C ARG A 66 -13.88 10.96 -7.15
N LEU A 67 -12.57 10.94 -6.95
CA LEU A 67 -11.58 11.38 -7.94
C LEU A 67 -11.50 10.44 -9.14
N VAL A 68 -11.63 9.13 -8.89
CA VAL A 68 -11.61 8.09 -9.91
C VAL A 68 -12.78 7.13 -9.64
N PRO A 69 -13.99 7.48 -10.12
CA PRO A 69 -15.21 6.70 -9.90
C PRO A 69 -15.20 5.39 -10.71
N PRO A 70 -16.12 4.44 -10.41
CA PRO A 70 -16.28 3.23 -11.21
C PRO A 70 -16.58 3.54 -12.68
N THR A 71 -16.23 2.64 -13.60
CA THR A 71 -16.51 2.81 -15.06
C THR A 71 -18.00 2.81 -15.40
N SER A 72 -18.86 2.41 -14.47
CA SER A 72 -20.31 2.59 -14.58
C SER A 72 -20.76 4.04 -14.43
N ASP A 73 -19.90 4.94 -13.94
CA ASP A 73 -20.15 6.38 -13.93
C ASP A 73 -20.06 6.94 -15.35
N PRO A 74 -21.06 7.70 -15.84
CA PRO A 74 -21.04 8.29 -17.18
C PRO A 74 -19.80 9.15 -17.47
N ALA A 75 -19.18 9.77 -16.44
CA ALA A 75 -17.96 10.54 -16.61
C ALA A 75 -16.77 9.68 -17.07
N MET A 76 -16.86 8.36 -16.89
CA MET A 76 -15.80 7.39 -17.22
C MET A 76 -16.03 6.70 -18.57
N SER A 77 -17.01 7.12 -19.37
CA SER A 77 -17.39 6.47 -20.64
C SER A 77 -16.28 6.48 -21.72
N TYR A 78 -15.23 7.26 -21.52
CA TYR A 78 -14.06 7.32 -22.41
C TYR A 78 -13.05 6.19 -22.17
N LEU A 79 -13.19 5.43 -21.07
CA LEU A 79 -12.33 4.29 -20.75
C LEU A 79 -12.81 3.03 -21.47
N VAL A 80 -11.87 2.30 -22.08
CA VAL A 80 -12.17 1.11 -22.88
C VAL A 80 -11.95 -0.20 -22.12
N HIS A 81 -11.08 -0.20 -21.11
CA HIS A 81 -10.79 -1.38 -20.29
C HIS A 81 -11.92 -1.61 -19.28
N SER A 82 -12.78 -2.60 -19.56
CA SER A 82 -14.03 -2.83 -18.81
C SER A 82 -14.31 -4.32 -18.53
N TYR A 83 -13.32 -5.18 -18.76
CA TYR A 83 -13.52 -6.63 -18.79
C TYR A 83 -13.64 -7.28 -17.41
N GLU A 84 -13.04 -6.71 -16.37
CA GLU A 84 -12.96 -7.32 -15.02
C GLU A 84 -13.83 -6.61 -13.97
N GLY A 85 -14.87 -5.93 -14.43
CA GLY A 85 -15.82 -5.22 -13.58
C GLY A 85 -15.56 -3.70 -13.49
N PRO A 86 -16.50 -2.96 -12.88
CA PRO A 86 -16.52 -1.51 -12.96
C PRO A 86 -15.42 -0.81 -12.15
N ASP A 87 -14.75 -1.52 -11.23
CA ASP A 87 -13.70 -0.97 -10.37
C ASP A 87 -12.28 -1.24 -10.87
N ASP A 88 -12.11 -2.04 -11.95
CA ASP A 88 -10.80 -2.50 -12.39
C ASP A 88 -9.93 -1.40 -13.01
N MET A 89 -10.37 -0.78 -14.11
CA MET A 89 -9.63 0.35 -14.69
C MET A 89 -9.45 1.52 -13.70
N PRO A 90 -10.46 1.89 -12.88
CA PRO A 90 -10.28 2.85 -11.79
C PRO A 90 -9.19 2.45 -10.79
N ALA A 91 -9.07 1.17 -10.45
CA ALA A 91 -8.00 0.68 -9.59
C ALA A 91 -6.61 0.86 -10.21
N HIS A 92 -6.48 0.62 -11.53
CA HIS A 92 -5.25 0.91 -12.26
C HIS A 92 -4.90 2.39 -12.28
N ILE A 93 -5.89 3.27 -12.51
CA ILE A 93 -5.67 4.73 -12.49
C ILE A 93 -5.21 5.17 -11.10
N LYS A 94 -5.89 4.74 -10.03
CA LYS A 94 -5.50 5.04 -8.64
C LYS A 94 -4.08 4.54 -8.35
N ALA A 95 -3.73 3.35 -8.82
CA ALA A 95 -2.39 2.80 -8.68
C ALA A 95 -1.32 3.60 -9.44
N ALA A 96 -1.63 4.16 -10.60
CA ALA A 96 -0.73 5.04 -11.34
C ALA A 96 -0.51 6.41 -10.66
N MET A 97 -1.45 6.86 -9.82
CA MET A 97 -1.38 8.13 -9.10
C MET A 97 -0.68 8.04 -7.75
N MET A 98 -0.52 6.83 -7.21
CA MET A 98 0.02 6.60 -5.88
C MET A 98 1.28 5.72 -5.92
N PRO A 99 2.14 5.77 -4.90
CA PRO A 99 3.33 4.95 -4.89
C PRO A 99 2.99 3.45 -4.94
N VAL A 100 3.76 2.68 -5.69
CA VAL A 100 3.81 1.21 -5.60
C VAL A 100 5.10 0.74 -4.93
N SER A 101 6.00 1.68 -4.64
CA SER A 101 7.27 1.47 -3.95
C SER A 101 7.44 2.51 -2.85
N LEU A 102 7.84 2.08 -1.66
CA LEU A 102 8.24 2.94 -0.55
C LEU A 102 9.71 2.69 -0.22
N SER A 103 10.42 3.73 0.19
CA SER A 103 11.79 3.68 0.66
C SER A 103 11.85 4.34 2.04
N ILE A 104 12.19 3.57 3.07
CA ILE A 104 12.10 3.96 4.48
C ILE A 104 13.48 3.78 5.12
N PRO A 105 14.09 4.86 5.65
CA PRO A 105 15.33 4.73 6.41
C PRO A 105 15.13 3.85 7.65
N VAL A 106 16.12 3.02 7.97
CA VAL A 106 16.14 2.18 9.16
C VAL A 106 17.40 2.52 9.96
N GLN A 107 17.23 2.73 11.26
CA GLN A 107 18.32 3.01 12.19
C GLN A 107 18.19 2.13 13.43
N ALA A 108 19.26 1.44 13.80
CA ALA A 108 19.31 0.48 14.91
C ALA A 108 18.12 -0.51 14.87
N GLY A 109 17.85 -1.07 13.69
CA GLY A 109 16.76 -2.03 13.45
C GLY A 109 15.34 -1.46 13.47
N ARG A 110 15.17 -0.14 13.60
CA ARG A 110 13.86 0.51 13.63
C ARG A 110 13.65 1.40 12.42
N MET A 111 12.47 1.30 11.82
CA MET A 111 12.05 2.23 10.77
C MET A 111 11.99 3.65 11.33
N MET A 112 12.57 4.61 10.62
CA MET A 112 12.57 6.03 10.99
C MET A 112 11.26 6.71 10.57
N LEU A 113 10.14 6.15 11.00
CA LEU A 113 8.81 6.73 10.81
C LEU A 113 8.53 7.79 11.89
N GLY A 114 7.76 8.82 11.53
CA GLY A 114 7.19 9.75 12.51
C GLY A 114 6.14 9.09 13.40
N THR A 115 5.82 9.71 14.53
CA THR A 115 4.89 9.17 15.55
C THR A 115 3.56 8.67 14.99
N TRP A 116 3.03 9.37 13.99
CA TRP A 116 1.73 9.09 13.40
C TRP A 116 1.81 8.36 12.06
N GLN A 117 3.00 7.99 11.60
CA GLN A 117 3.16 7.36 10.29
C GLN A 117 2.98 5.84 10.39
N GLY A 118 1.99 5.31 9.68
CA GLY A 118 1.83 3.88 9.40
C GLY A 118 2.01 3.57 7.92
N ILE A 119 2.45 2.35 7.64
CA ILE A 119 2.60 1.77 6.32
C ILE A 119 1.30 1.04 5.97
N TYR A 120 0.72 1.42 4.84
CA TYR A 120 -0.54 0.89 4.36
C TYR A 120 -0.41 0.32 2.96
N LEU A 121 -1.12 -0.78 2.74
CA LEU A 121 -1.57 -1.17 1.41
C LEU A 121 -2.94 -0.53 1.17
N PHE A 122 -3.08 0.25 0.12
CA PHE A 122 -4.36 0.80 -0.30
C PHE A 122 -4.96 -0.09 -1.39
N GLU A 123 -5.94 -0.90 -1.00
CA GLU A 123 -6.74 -1.72 -1.91
C GLU A 123 -7.74 -0.84 -2.66
N HIS A 124 -7.73 -0.93 -3.99
CA HIS A 124 -8.65 -0.19 -4.84
C HIS A 124 -9.80 -1.04 -5.36
N ARG A 125 -9.66 -2.38 -5.35
CA ARG A 125 -10.69 -3.33 -5.78
C ARG A 125 -11.68 -3.62 -4.65
N THR A 126 -12.93 -3.84 -5.02
CA THR A 126 -14.04 -4.15 -4.11
C THR A 126 -14.06 -5.61 -3.70
N ALA A 127 -13.63 -6.52 -4.58
CA ALA A 127 -13.52 -7.93 -4.26
C ALA A 127 -12.33 -8.22 -3.33
N PRO A 128 -12.42 -9.20 -2.41
CA PRO A 128 -11.30 -9.63 -1.58
C PRO A 128 -10.11 -10.14 -2.42
N HIS A 129 -8.89 -9.76 -2.03
CA HIS A 129 -7.65 -10.20 -2.67
C HIS A 129 -6.60 -10.62 -1.61
N VAL A 130 -5.53 -11.28 -2.05
CA VAL A 130 -4.28 -11.35 -1.29
C VAL A 130 -3.22 -10.60 -2.08
N ARG A 131 -2.73 -9.50 -1.51
CA ARG A 131 -1.71 -8.66 -2.13
C ARG A 131 -0.33 -9.05 -1.62
N HIS A 132 0.68 -8.85 -2.45
CA HIS A 132 2.04 -9.29 -2.18
C HIS A 132 2.98 -8.10 -2.18
N VAL A 133 3.58 -7.82 -1.03
CA VAL A 133 4.55 -6.74 -0.86
C VAL A 133 5.93 -7.35 -0.65
N VAL A 134 6.84 -7.13 -1.59
CA VAL A 134 8.25 -7.50 -1.43
C VAL A 134 8.91 -6.49 -0.52
N ALA A 135 9.57 -6.96 0.52
CA ALA A 135 10.44 -6.15 1.35
C ALA A 135 11.89 -6.53 1.09
N ALA A 136 12.72 -5.52 0.87
CA ALA A 136 14.15 -5.66 0.70
C ALA A 136 14.86 -4.64 1.58
N MET A 137 15.73 -5.12 2.48
CA MET A 137 16.57 -4.26 3.31
C MET A 137 18.00 -4.33 2.80
N THR A 138 18.58 -3.15 2.52
CA THR A 138 19.97 -2.94 2.10
C THR A 138 20.67 -2.04 3.12
N GLY A 139 21.87 -2.39 3.57
CA GLY A 139 22.57 -1.68 4.62
C GLY A 139 23.68 -2.53 5.22
N SER A 140 24.30 -2.05 6.29
CA SER A 140 25.26 -2.85 7.06
C SER A 140 24.56 -4.03 7.71
N ALA A 141 25.15 -5.22 7.56
CA ALA A 141 24.81 -6.36 8.41
C ALA A 141 25.51 -6.19 9.76
N GLY A 142 24.85 -6.61 10.85
CA GLY A 142 25.51 -6.89 12.12
C GLY A 142 26.40 -8.12 12.04
#